data_AF-A0A699WJI8-F1
#
_entry.id   AF-A0A699WJI8-F1
#
_cell.length_a   1.000
_cell.length_b   1.000
_cell.length_c   1.000
_cell.angle_alpha   90.00
_cell.angle_beta   90.00
_cell.angle_gamma   90.00
#
_symmetry.space_group_name_H-M   'P 1'
#
loop_
_entity.id
_entity.type
_entity.pdbx_description
1 polymer ?
#
loop_
_entity_poly.entity_id
_entity_poly.type
_entity_poly.pdbx_seq_one_letter_code
_entity_poly.pdbx_strand_id
1 'polypeptide(L)'
;IKNRYPLPRIDDLFDQLQGSQYFSKIDLRSGYHQLRVREEDIPKTAFKTRYGHFEFTVMPFGLTNAPAVFMDLMNRVCRPYLDKFVIVFIDDILIYSKSKKEHEDSPEADTRID
;
A
#
# COMPACT_ATOMS: atom_id res chain seq x y z
N ILE A 1 5.38 -21.01 -2.84
CA ILE A 1 4.81 -20.57 -4.15
C ILE A 1 4.85 -19.04 -4.16
N LYS A 2 5.45 -18.41 -5.18
CA LYS A 2 5.53 -16.94 -5.28
C LYS A 2 4.18 -16.40 -5.74
N ASN A 3 3.54 -15.53 -4.96
CA ASN A 3 2.31 -14.87 -5.39
C ASN A 3 2.69 -13.72 -6.33
N ARG A 4 2.38 -13.85 -7.63
CA ARG A 4 2.58 -12.79 -8.62
C ARG A 4 1.30 -11.97 -8.69
N TYR A 5 1.15 -11.02 -7.76
CA TYR A 5 0.12 -10.00 -7.92
C TYR A 5 0.43 -9.18 -9.18
N PRO A 6 -0.54 -8.94 -10.08
CA PRO A 6 -0.30 -8.12 -11.26
C PRO A 6 -0.03 -6.68 -10.80
N LEU A 7 1.22 -6.24 -10.94
CA LEU A 7 1.57 -4.84 -10.73
C LEU A 7 0.98 -4.01 -11.89
N PRO A 8 0.34 -2.87 -11.60
CA PRO A 8 -0.10 -1.95 -12.64
C PRO A 8 1.11 -1.48 -13.45
N ARG A 9 0.93 -1.33 -14.77
CA ARG A 9 2.00 -0.81 -15.62
C ARG A 9 2.16 0.67 -15.36
N ILE A 10 3.40 1.13 -15.32
CA ILE A 10 3.74 2.53 -15.09
C ILE A 10 3.08 3.44 -16.15
N ASP A 11 3.04 2.98 -17.41
CA ASP A 11 2.40 3.73 -18.50
C ASP A 11 0.89 3.93 -18.24
N ASP A 12 0.18 2.87 -17.83
CA ASP A 12 -1.25 2.94 -17.49
C ASP A 12 -1.51 3.93 -16.34
N LEU A 13 -0.59 3.99 -15.35
CA LEU A 13 -0.67 4.96 -14.25
C LEU A 13 -0.45 6.39 -14.73
N PHE A 14 0.51 6.62 -15.64
CA PHE A 14 0.75 7.96 -16.21
C PHE A 14 -0.41 8.46 -17.04
N ASP A 15 -1.06 7.57 -17.81
CA ASP A 15 -2.26 7.91 -18.58
C ASP A 15 -3.41 8.37 -17.67
N GLN A 16 -3.58 7.73 -16.50
CA GLN A 16 -4.57 8.14 -15.49
C GLN A 16 -4.26 9.52 -14.87
N LEU A 17 -2.98 9.87 -14.76
CA LEU A 17 -2.54 11.15 -14.20
C LEU A 17 -2.63 12.30 -15.20
N GLN A 18 -2.90 12.02 -16.48
CA GLN A 18 -2.92 13.03 -17.52
C GLN A 18 -4.02 14.08 -17.26
N GLY A 19 -3.60 15.34 -17.20
CA GLY A 19 -4.49 16.48 -16.94
C GLY A 19 -4.80 16.75 -15.46
N SER A 20 -4.26 15.94 -14.54
CA SER A 20 -4.23 16.25 -13.11
C SER A 20 -3.19 17.34 -12.83
N GLN A 21 -3.52 18.25 -11.92
CA GLN A 21 -2.64 19.37 -11.55
C GLN A 21 -2.19 19.29 -10.10
N TYR A 22 -2.89 18.51 -9.27
CA TYR A 22 -2.62 18.36 -7.86
C TYR A 22 -2.46 16.88 -7.53
N PHE A 23 -1.44 16.59 -6.72
CA PHE A 23 -1.08 15.25 -6.31
C PHE A 23 -0.75 15.28 -4.82
N SER A 24 -1.25 14.30 -4.09
CA SER A 24 -0.77 13.98 -2.75
C SER A 24 -0.36 12.53 -2.69
N LYS A 25 0.59 12.24 -1.81
CA LYS A 25 1.15 10.92 -1.63
C LYS A 25 1.08 10.54 -0.16
N ILE A 26 0.44 9.43 0.14
CA ILE A 26 0.52 8.77 1.45
C ILE A 26 1.54 7.65 1.36
N ASP A 27 2.50 7.65 2.29
CA ASP A 27 3.42 6.54 2.53
C ASP A 27 2.81 5.60 3.58
N LEU A 28 2.68 4.32 3.24
CA LEU A 28 2.16 3.28 4.12
C LEU A 28 3.22 2.28 4.54
N ARG A 29 4.51 2.64 4.55
CA ARG A 29 5.56 1.72 4.99
C ARG A 29 5.32 1.21 6.42
N SER A 30 4.77 2.05 7.30
CA SER A 30 4.38 1.62 8.65
C SER A 30 3.20 0.63 8.67
N GLY A 31 2.40 0.59 7.60
CA GLY A 31 1.23 -0.28 7.45
C GLY A 31 1.58 -1.78 7.40
N TYR A 32 2.78 -2.14 6.96
CA TYR A 32 3.24 -3.54 6.99
C TYR A 32 3.23 -4.14 8.39
N HIS A 33 3.62 -3.35 9.39
CA HIS A 33 3.62 -3.80 10.78
C HIS A 33 2.21 -3.92 11.38
N GLN A 34 1.18 -3.41 10.69
CA GLN A 34 -0.23 -3.56 11.11
C GLN A 34 -0.90 -4.80 10.50
N LEU A 35 -0.32 -5.38 9.45
CA LEU A 35 -0.83 -6.58 8.79
C LEU A 35 -0.42 -7.83 9.57
N ARG A 36 -1.40 -8.54 10.15
CA ARG A 36 -1.15 -9.83 10.81
C ARG A 36 -0.83 -10.93 9.80
N VAL A 37 0.19 -11.72 10.12
CA VAL A 37 0.48 -12.97 9.40
C VAL A 37 -0.60 -13.98 9.81
N ARG A 38 -1.06 -14.78 8.85
CA ARG A 38 -2.01 -15.87 9.15
C ARG A 38 -1.35 -16.86 10.10
N GLU A 39 -2.09 -17.39 11.07
CA GLU A 39 -1.53 -18.29 12.10
C GLU A 39 -0.80 -19.50 11.49
N GLU A 40 -1.32 -20.05 10.38
CA GLU A 40 -0.71 -21.14 9.61
C GLU A 40 0.64 -20.79 8.94
N ASP A 41 0.90 -19.50 8.73
CA ASP A 41 2.09 -18.98 8.09
C ASP A 41 3.11 -18.39 9.09
N ILE A 42 2.74 -18.18 10.36
CA ILE A 42 3.64 -17.65 11.41
C ILE A 42 4.92 -18.48 11.52
N PRO A 43 4.90 -19.82 11.57
CA PRO A 43 6.12 -20.63 11.66
C PRO A 43 7.05 -20.49 10.45
N LYS A 44 6.52 -20.07 9.29
CA LYS A 44 7.31 -19.83 8.06
C LYS A 44 8.11 -18.52 8.13
N THR A 45 7.77 -17.65 9.08
CA THR A 45 8.47 -16.39 9.36
C THR A 45 9.50 -16.52 10.48
N ALA A 46 9.76 -17.75 10.95
CA ALA A 46 10.72 -18.00 12.01
C ALA A 46 12.12 -17.51 11.62
N PHE A 47 12.77 -16.79 12.54
CA PHE A 47 14.16 -16.36 12.42
C PHE A 47 14.93 -16.71 13.70
N LYS A 48 16.25 -16.87 13.54
CA LYS A 48 17.14 -17.25 14.64
C LYS A 48 18.08 -16.11 14.97
N THR A 49 18.19 -15.79 16.25
CA THR A 49 19.21 -14.89 16.78
C THR A 49 20.16 -15.68 17.68
N ARG A 50 21.27 -15.06 18.10
CA ARG A 50 22.16 -15.66 19.13
C ARG A 50 21.48 -15.95 20.46
N TYR A 51 20.29 -15.38 20.69
CA TYR A 51 19.55 -15.43 21.95
C TYR A 51 18.28 -16.28 21.88
N GLY A 52 17.92 -16.83 20.71
CA GLY A 52 16.72 -17.65 20.60
C GLY A 52 16.13 -17.73 19.20
N HIS A 53 15.06 -18.51 19.11
CA HIS A 53 14.19 -18.59 17.95
C HIS A 53 12.97 -17.69 18.16
N PHE A 54 12.64 -16.90 17.15
CA PHE A 54 11.53 -15.95 17.16
C PHE A 54 10.73 -16.10 15.88
N GLU A 55 9.46 -15.73 15.94
CA GLU A 55 8.54 -15.77 14.80
C GLU A 55 7.85 -14.41 14.68
N PHE A 56 7.53 -14.00 13.45
CA PHE A 56 6.80 -12.77 13.23
C PHE A 56 5.29 -13.02 13.23
N THR A 57 4.57 -12.31 14.09
CA THR A 57 3.09 -12.32 14.14
C THR A 57 2.47 -11.28 13.22
N VAL A 58 3.25 -10.28 12.83
CA VAL A 58 2.91 -9.23 11.86
C VAL A 58 3.87 -9.29 10.69
N MET A 59 3.48 -8.81 9.52
CA MET A 59 4.25 -8.94 8.30
C MET A 59 5.59 -8.19 8.39
N PRO A 60 6.74 -8.89 8.49
CA PRO A 60 8.03 -8.22 8.48
C PRO A 60 8.38 -7.72 7.08
N PHE A 61 9.19 -6.67 7.03
CA PHE A 61 9.83 -6.23 5.80
C PHE A 61 10.70 -7.33 5.19
N GLY A 62 10.74 -7.37 3.86
CA GLY A 62 11.59 -8.32 3.12
C GLY A 62 10.96 -9.68 2.84
N LEU A 63 9.74 -9.95 3.31
CA LEU A 63 8.98 -11.12 2.84
C LEU A 63 8.64 -10.98 1.35
N THR A 64 8.97 -12.00 0.57
CA THR A 64 8.78 -12.00 -0.89
C THR A 64 7.32 -11.76 -1.32
N ASN A 65 6.35 -12.18 -0.50
CA ASN A 65 4.93 -12.01 -0.79
C ASN A 65 4.31 -10.79 -0.08
N ALA A 66 5.07 -10.03 0.72
CA ALA A 66 4.52 -8.91 1.47
C ALA A 66 3.90 -7.83 0.57
N PRO A 67 4.57 -7.36 -0.52
CA PRO A 67 3.96 -6.39 -1.42
C PRO A 67 2.67 -6.89 -2.06
N ALA A 68 2.60 -8.18 -2.44
CA ALA A 68 1.42 -8.77 -3.08
C ALA A 68 0.20 -8.80 -2.14
N VAL A 69 0.41 -9.13 -0.87
CA VAL A 69 -0.65 -9.14 0.14
C VAL A 69 -1.09 -7.72 0.49
N PHE A 70 -0.13 -6.81 0.59
CA PHE A 70 -0.40 -5.40 0.87
C PHE A 70 -1.22 -4.76 -0.26
N MET A 71 -0.84 -5.01 -1.52
CA MET A 71 -1.59 -4.55 -2.68
C MET A 71 -3.01 -5.12 -2.76
N ASP A 72 -3.21 -6.41 -2.46
CA ASP A 72 -4.56 -7.00 -2.44
C ASP A 72 -5.43 -6.35 -1.35
N LEU A 73 -4.87 -6.09 -0.16
CA LEU A 73 -5.59 -5.39 0.90
C LEU A 73 -5.96 -3.97 0.47
N MET A 74 -4.99 -3.20 -0.02
CA MET A 74 -5.21 -1.81 -0.43
C MET A 74 -6.18 -1.73 -1.60
N ASN A 75 -6.10 -2.64 -2.58
CA ASN A 75 -7.06 -2.65 -3.68
C ASN A 75 -8.49 -2.97 -3.24
N ARG A 76 -8.67 -3.72 -2.14
CA ARG A 76 -10.01 -3.95 -1.56
C ARG A 76 -10.53 -2.74 -0.80
N VAL A 77 -9.67 -2.10 0.01
CA VAL A 77 -10.04 -0.92 0.82
C VAL A 77 -10.31 0.28 -0.09
N CYS A 78 -9.42 0.54 -1.04
CA CYS A 78 -9.50 1.66 -1.96
C CYS A 78 -10.36 1.37 -3.19
N ARG A 79 -10.92 0.16 -3.34
CA ARG A 79 -11.78 -0.24 -4.48
C ARG A 79 -12.80 0.81 -4.94
N PRO A 80 -13.53 1.52 -4.05
CA PRO A 80 -14.49 2.54 -4.50
C PRO A 80 -13.84 3.80 -5.10
N TYR A 81 -12.54 4.01 -4.88
CA TYR A 81 -11.76 5.19 -5.27
C TYR A 81 -10.71 4.92 -6.35
N LEU A 82 -10.33 3.64 -6.54
CA LEU A 82 -9.48 3.20 -7.64
C LEU A 82 -10.04 3.66 -8.99
N ASP A 83 -9.15 4.02 -9.91
CA ASP A 83 -9.45 4.51 -11.26
C ASP A 83 -10.27 5.82 -11.32
N LYS A 84 -10.53 6.47 -10.18
CA LYS A 84 -11.21 7.77 -10.11
C LYS A 84 -10.23 8.89 -9.77
N PHE A 85 -9.60 8.76 -8.60
CA PHE A 85 -8.69 9.76 -8.05
C PHE A 85 -7.60 9.15 -7.16
N VAL A 86 -7.54 7.82 -7.06
CA VAL A 86 -6.57 7.09 -6.22
C VAL A 86 -5.84 6.05 -7.05
N ILE A 87 -4.51 6.06 -6.96
CA ILE A 87 -3.62 5.02 -7.47
C ILE A 87 -2.93 4.38 -6.28
N VAL A 88 -2.90 3.05 -6.25
CA VAL A 88 -2.16 2.28 -5.24
C VAL A 88 -0.96 1.63 -5.91
N PHE A 89 0.24 1.90 -5.39
CA PHE A 89 1.47 1.32 -5.89
C PHE A 89 2.37 0.85 -4.74
N ILE A 90 2.36 -0.47 -4.50
CA ILE A 90 3.15 -1.12 -3.44
C ILE A 90 2.86 -0.46 -2.07
N ASP A 91 3.76 0.41 -1.59
CA ASP A 91 3.71 1.05 -0.27
C ASP A 91 3.06 2.44 -0.33
N ASP A 92 2.78 2.94 -1.53
CA ASP A 92 2.38 4.31 -1.78
C ASP A 92 0.94 4.37 -2.26
N ILE A 93 0.15 5.27 -1.68
CA ILE A 93 -1.13 5.70 -2.24
C ILE A 93 -0.94 7.09 -2.81
N LEU A 94 -1.28 7.26 -4.09
CA LEU A 94 -1.24 8.52 -4.80
C LEU A 94 -2.68 9.01 -5.03
N ILE A 95 -3.01 10.15 -4.45
CA ILE A 95 -4.26 10.85 -4.71
C ILE A 95 -4.01 11.95 -5.73
N TYR A 96 -4.81 12.01 -6.78
CA TYR A 96 -4.67 13.00 -7.84
C TYR A 96 -5.99 13.71 -8.13
N SER A 97 -5.90 14.98 -8.52
CA SER A 97 -7.06 15.77 -8.91
C SER A 97 -6.72 16.85 -9.93
N LYS A 98 -7.76 17.30 -10.64
CA LYS A 98 -7.64 18.33 -11.69
C LYS A 98 -7.76 19.74 -11.13
N SER A 99 -8.46 19.91 -10.01
CA SER A 99 -8.67 21.20 -9.37
C SER A 99 -8.30 21.17 -7.88
N LYS A 100 -7.82 22.30 -7.37
CA LYS A 100 -7.46 22.44 -5.95
C LYS A 100 -8.64 22.15 -5.02
N LYS A 101 -9.85 22.56 -5.42
CA LYS A 101 -11.06 22.38 -4.61
C LYS A 101 -11.43 20.90 -4.44
N GLU A 102 -11.39 20.12 -5.52
CA GLU A 102 -11.59 18.66 -5.45
C GLU A 102 -10.49 17.97 -4.64
N HIS A 103 -9.26 18.50 -4.69
CA HIS A 103 -8.15 18.02 -3.87
C HIS A 103 -8.36 18.27 -2.38
N GLU A 104 -8.91 19.43 -2.01
CA GLU A 104 -9.20 19.81 -0.63
C GLU A 104 -10.44 19.09 -0.06
N ASP A 105 -11.35 18.61 -0.90
CA ASP A 105 -12.47 17.76 -0.47
C ASP A 105 -12.09 16.27 -0.40
N SER A 106 -10.89 15.90 -0.86
CA SER A 106 -10.39 14.52 -0.83
C SER A 106 -9.92 14.12 0.58
N PRO A 107 -9.96 12.82 0.93
CA PRO A 107 -9.73 12.32 2.31
C PRO A 107 -8.34 12.61 2.92
N GLU A 108 -7.43 13.29 2.21
CA GLU A 108 -6.13 13.73 2.71
C GLU A 108 -6.07 15.19 3.18
N ALA A 109 -7.08 16.01 2.87
CA ALA A 109 -7.05 17.44 3.23
C ALA A 109 -7.09 17.71 4.74
N ASP A 110 -7.41 16.69 5.54
CA ASP A 110 -7.44 16.76 7.01
C ASP A 110 -6.10 16.37 7.66
N THR A 111 -5.03 16.13 6.87
CA THR A 111 -3.68 15.84 7.41
C THR A 111 -2.76 17.06 7.34
N ARG A 112 -3.29 18.25 7.61
CA ARG A 112 -2.46 19.34 8.15
C ARG A 112 -2.20 19.00 9.62
N ILE A 113 -1.03 18.43 9.88
CA ILE A 113 -0.43 18.45 11.21
C ILE A 113 -0.07 19.91 11.48
N ASP A 114 -0.75 20.51 12.44
CA ASP A 114 -0.34 21.75 13.11
C ASP A 114 1.00 21.55 13.86
#